data_AF-A0A8D2IAJ6-F1
#
_entry.id   AF-A0A8D2IAJ6-F1
#
_cell.length_a   1.000
_cell.length_b   1.000
_cell.length_c   1.000
_cell.angle_alpha   90.00
_cell.angle_beta   90.00
_cell.angle_gamma   90.00
#
_symmetry.space_group_name_H-M   'P 1'
#
loop_
_entity.id
_entity.type
_entity.pdbx_description
1 polymer ?
#
loop_
_entity_poly.entity_id
_entity_poly.type
_entity_poly.pdbx_seq_one_letter_code
_entity_poly.pdbx_strand_id
1 'polypeptide(L)'
;MAGKPILHYFDGRGRMEPIRWLLAAAGEEFEEKLMKTPEDLKKLRNDGSLMFQQVPMVEIDGMKLVQTRAILNYIAAKYNLYGKDIKERALIDIYSEGVADLNEIILHYPFLPPGDKDGSLTQIKEKSRNFPAFEKGFLVMAGKPVLHYFNGRGRMESIRWLLAAAGVEFEEKFFETREEFEKLIQGGTLMYERVPMVEMDGMNLVESRAILRYIAAKYGLYGRNLKEQAWIDMYVEGLRDLSDMIMYFPLSLPEEKEMNLEYILQRATMRFFPVYEKALRDPGKDFLVGSQLSWADIQLLEVILMAEECKPSVLSDFPLLQEFKVRISHIPTIYKFLQPGSQRKPPLDEESIKKVKKIFKFENGMFLKNMSTIEAEY
;
A
#
# COMPACT_ATOMS: atom_id res chain seq x y z
N MET A 1 -24.61 19.65 14.02
CA MET A 1 -23.45 18.98 14.65
C MET A 1 -23.20 17.69 13.89
N ALA A 2 -21.96 17.41 13.48
CA ALA A 2 -21.65 16.09 12.93
C ALA A 2 -21.95 15.04 14.01
N GLY A 3 -22.61 13.95 13.64
CA GLY A 3 -22.85 12.84 14.57
C GLY A 3 -21.53 12.20 14.99
N LYS A 4 -21.56 11.49 16.12
CA LYS A 4 -20.40 10.69 16.61
C LYS A 4 -19.94 9.73 15.52
N PRO A 5 -18.62 9.45 15.38
CA PRO A 5 -18.15 8.38 14.52
C PRO A 5 -18.79 7.06 14.90
N ILE A 6 -19.20 6.27 13.89
CA ILE A 6 -19.78 4.93 14.10
C ILE A 6 -18.81 3.89 13.56
N LEU A 7 -18.32 3.01 14.45
CA LEU A 7 -17.35 1.96 14.13
C LEU A 7 -18.07 0.65 13.87
N HIS A 8 -17.82 0.06 12.70
CA HIS A 8 -18.36 -1.23 12.30
C HIS A 8 -17.23 -2.28 12.31
N TYR A 9 -17.26 -3.14 13.32
CA TYR A 9 -16.26 -4.19 13.52
C TYR A 9 -16.81 -5.37 14.32
N PHE A 10 -16.08 -6.47 14.41
CA PHE A 10 -16.41 -7.55 15.34
C PHE A 10 -16.04 -7.15 16.78
N ASP A 11 -16.59 -7.88 17.76
CA ASP A 11 -16.28 -7.70 19.18
C ASP A 11 -14.86 -8.21 19.51
N GLY A 12 -13.87 -7.39 19.16
CA GLY A 12 -12.46 -7.68 19.34
C GLY A 12 -11.57 -6.49 18.93
N ARG A 13 -10.30 -6.56 19.31
CA ARG A 13 -9.30 -5.53 18.98
C ARG A 13 -9.13 -5.40 17.47
N GLY A 14 -8.52 -6.42 16.88
CA GLY A 14 -8.31 -6.50 15.44
C GLY A 14 -7.68 -5.26 14.81
N ARG A 15 -8.04 -5.01 13.55
CA ARG A 15 -7.65 -3.82 12.78
C ARG A 15 -8.40 -2.55 13.17
N MET A 16 -9.44 -2.64 14.01
CA MET A 16 -10.19 -1.50 14.52
C MET A 16 -9.51 -0.86 15.75
N GLU A 17 -8.69 -1.62 16.47
CA GLU A 17 -8.07 -1.16 17.72
C GLU A 17 -7.27 0.14 17.56
N PRO A 18 -6.38 0.31 16.56
CA PRO A 18 -5.66 1.58 16.39
C PRO A 18 -6.60 2.77 16.17
N ILE A 19 -7.75 2.55 15.52
CA ILE A 19 -8.75 3.58 15.24
C ILE A 19 -9.44 4.00 16.55
N ARG A 20 -9.79 3.05 17.43
CA ARG A 20 -10.34 3.33 18.76
C ARG A 20 -9.37 4.17 19.59
N TRP A 21 -8.08 3.79 19.61
CA TRP A 21 -7.04 4.53 20.32
C TRP A 21 -6.87 5.94 19.80
N LEU A 22 -6.89 6.13 18.48
CA LEU A 22 -6.73 7.45 17.88
C LEU A 22 -7.92 8.38 18.18
N LEU A 23 -9.15 7.87 18.14
CA LEU A 23 -10.34 8.63 18.54
C LEU A 23 -10.30 8.97 20.04
N ALA A 24 -9.93 8.01 20.89
CA ALA A 24 -9.77 8.26 22.33
C ALA A 24 -8.69 9.32 22.61
N ALA A 25 -7.56 9.27 21.91
CA ALA A 25 -6.49 10.27 22.02
C ALA A 25 -6.93 11.66 21.54
N ALA A 26 -7.85 11.73 20.56
CA ALA A 26 -8.49 12.97 20.13
C ALA A 26 -9.56 13.48 21.10
N GLY A 27 -9.93 12.70 22.13
CA GLY A 27 -11.05 13.01 23.03
C GLY A 27 -12.43 12.86 22.35
N GLU A 28 -12.51 12.14 21.22
CA GLU A 28 -13.73 11.97 20.46
C GLU A 28 -14.48 10.72 20.92
N GLU A 29 -15.71 10.90 21.39
CA GLU A 29 -16.61 9.78 21.69
C GLU A 29 -17.13 9.13 20.40
N PHE A 30 -17.19 7.80 20.37
CA PHE A 30 -17.68 7.05 19.23
C PHE A 30 -18.72 6.01 19.63
N GLU A 31 -19.51 5.56 18.66
CA GLU A 31 -20.45 4.46 18.79
C GLU A 31 -19.90 3.19 18.13
N GLU A 32 -20.20 2.02 18.68
CA GLU A 32 -19.84 0.74 18.07
C GLU A 32 -21.07 -0.02 17.60
N LYS A 33 -21.09 -0.36 16.31
CA LYS A 33 -22.02 -1.33 15.72
C LYS A 33 -21.28 -2.65 15.54
N LEU A 34 -21.32 -3.46 16.60
CA LEU A 34 -20.65 -4.75 16.63
C LEU A 34 -21.33 -5.75 15.70
N MET A 35 -20.54 -6.34 14.80
CA MET A 35 -20.96 -7.47 13.97
C MET A 35 -20.83 -8.75 14.79
N LYS A 36 -21.92 -9.51 14.89
CA LYS A 36 -22.01 -10.74 15.69
C LYS A 36 -22.07 -11.99 14.83
N THR A 37 -22.56 -11.86 13.59
CA THR A 37 -22.72 -13.00 12.67
C THR A 37 -22.10 -12.72 11.30
N PRO A 38 -21.81 -13.77 10.51
CA PRO A 38 -21.44 -13.61 9.11
C PRO A 38 -22.49 -12.85 8.28
N GLU A 39 -23.77 -12.92 8.65
CA GLU A 39 -24.88 -12.22 8.00
C GLU A 39 -24.78 -10.70 8.16
N ASP A 40 -24.28 -10.21 9.30
CA ASP A 40 -24.03 -8.78 9.52
C ASP A 40 -22.99 -8.25 8.51
N LEU A 41 -21.92 -9.01 8.29
CA LEU A 41 -20.89 -8.67 7.30
C LEU A 41 -21.46 -8.75 5.87
N LYS A 42 -22.24 -9.80 5.55
CA LYS A 42 -22.91 -9.93 4.24
C LYS A 42 -23.83 -8.74 3.96
N LYS A 43 -24.53 -8.22 4.96
CA LYS A 43 -25.38 -7.03 4.82
C LYS A 43 -24.58 -5.79 4.40
N LEU A 44 -23.46 -5.51 5.06
CA LEU A 44 -22.56 -4.39 4.72
C LEU A 44 -21.86 -4.56 3.36
N ARG A 45 -21.67 -5.80 2.90
CA ARG A 45 -21.18 -6.08 1.54
C ARG A 45 -22.27 -5.80 0.50
N ASN A 46 -23.47 -6.31 0.73
CA ASN A 46 -24.58 -6.24 -0.21
C ASN A 46 -25.16 -4.83 -0.36
N ASP A 47 -25.12 -4.01 0.69
CA ASP A 47 -25.55 -2.60 0.63
C ASP A 47 -24.49 -1.67 0.01
N GLY A 48 -23.31 -2.21 -0.36
CA GLY A 48 -22.21 -1.48 -0.98
C GLY A 48 -21.43 -0.58 -0.02
N SER A 49 -21.62 -0.71 1.30
CA SER A 49 -20.89 0.07 2.30
C SER A 49 -19.40 -0.26 2.35
N LEU A 50 -19.05 -1.52 2.08
CA LEU A 50 -17.66 -1.99 2.08
C LEU A 50 -17.09 -2.01 0.67
N MET A 51 -16.46 -0.90 0.27
CA MET A 51 -15.84 -0.75 -1.06
C MET A 51 -15.00 -1.96 -1.47
N PHE A 52 -14.14 -2.45 -0.58
CA PHE A 52 -13.29 -3.63 -0.81
C PHE A 52 -13.79 -4.88 -0.08
N GLN A 53 -15.08 -4.91 0.28
CA GLN A 53 -15.75 -6.06 0.93
C GLN A 53 -15.11 -6.50 2.26
N GLN A 54 -14.35 -5.60 2.90
CA GLN A 54 -13.60 -5.83 4.13
C GLN A 54 -13.89 -4.76 5.17
N VAL A 55 -13.69 -5.14 6.42
CA VAL A 55 -13.72 -4.27 7.61
C VAL A 55 -12.29 -4.05 8.13
N PRO A 56 -12.00 -2.98 8.89
CA PRO A 56 -12.92 -2.03 9.53
C PRO A 56 -13.63 -1.07 8.57
N MET A 57 -14.81 -0.60 8.99
CA MET A 57 -15.49 0.54 8.38
C MET A 57 -15.86 1.56 9.47
N VAL A 58 -15.70 2.84 9.17
CA VAL A 58 -16.10 3.95 10.03
C VAL A 58 -17.02 4.90 9.29
N GLU A 59 -18.18 5.21 9.87
CA GLU A 59 -19.03 6.30 9.43
C GLU A 59 -18.59 7.59 10.13
N ILE A 60 -18.12 8.59 9.37
CA ILE A 60 -17.66 9.88 9.91
C ILE A 60 -17.80 10.98 8.84
N ASP A 61 -18.28 12.17 9.23
CA ASP A 61 -18.45 13.34 8.34
C ASP A 61 -19.27 13.07 7.05
N GLY A 62 -20.24 12.16 7.15
CA GLY A 62 -21.06 11.72 6.03
C GLY A 62 -20.36 10.77 5.06
N MET A 63 -19.18 10.24 5.41
CA MET A 63 -18.43 9.26 4.64
C MET A 63 -18.46 7.89 5.32
N LYS A 64 -18.38 6.83 4.51
CA LYS A 64 -18.10 5.47 4.97
C LYS A 64 -16.67 5.13 4.58
N LEU A 65 -15.76 5.30 5.52
CA LEU A 65 -14.33 5.04 5.30
C LEU A 65 -14.03 3.57 5.57
N VAL A 66 -13.33 2.92 4.66
CA VAL A 66 -12.76 1.58 4.83
C VAL A 66 -11.24 1.63 4.64
N GLN A 67 -10.54 0.52 4.84
CA GLN A 67 -9.08 0.44 4.90
C GLN A 67 -8.50 1.16 6.13
N THR A 68 -7.93 0.39 7.06
CA THR A 68 -7.47 0.90 8.37
C THR A 68 -6.56 2.11 8.25
N ARG A 69 -5.62 2.10 7.31
CA ARG A 69 -4.68 3.21 7.10
C ARG A 69 -5.40 4.48 6.67
N ALA A 70 -6.29 4.40 5.67
CA ALA A 70 -7.08 5.54 5.21
C ALA A 70 -7.94 6.15 6.33
N ILE A 71 -8.57 5.31 7.16
CA ILE A 71 -9.37 5.74 8.32
C ILE A 71 -8.48 6.49 9.33
N LEU A 72 -7.34 5.91 9.71
CA LEU A 72 -6.41 6.51 10.67
C LEU A 72 -5.92 7.87 10.19
N ASN A 73 -5.53 7.97 8.92
CA ASN A 73 -5.01 9.22 8.37
C ASN A 73 -6.07 10.32 8.34
N TYR A 74 -7.31 9.97 7.98
CA TYR A 74 -8.42 10.92 7.98
C TYR A 74 -8.69 11.45 9.39
N ILE A 75 -8.79 10.56 10.39
CA ILE A 75 -9.04 10.94 11.78
C ILE A 75 -7.87 11.77 12.33
N ALA A 76 -6.63 11.35 12.10
CA ALA A 76 -5.45 12.06 12.57
C ALA A 76 -5.37 13.47 11.96
N ALA A 77 -5.63 13.61 10.66
CA ALA A 77 -5.66 14.91 10.01
C ALA A 77 -6.83 15.80 10.51
N LYS A 78 -8.02 15.22 10.70
CA LYS A 78 -9.21 15.93 11.20
C LYS A 78 -8.98 16.54 12.57
N TYR A 79 -8.30 15.82 13.46
CA TYR A 79 -8.06 16.24 14.84
C TYR A 79 -6.65 16.84 15.06
N ASN A 80 -5.94 17.21 14.00
CA ASN A 80 -4.59 17.80 14.04
C ASN A 80 -3.54 16.94 14.78
N LEU A 81 -3.68 15.62 14.70
CA LEU A 81 -2.74 14.62 15.23
C LEU A 81 -1.76 14.11 14.16
N TYR A 82 -1.73 14.73 12.97
CA TYR A 82 -0.97 14.27 11.80
C TYR A 82 0.05 15.30 11.31
N GLY A 83 0.91 15.80 12.20
CA GLY A 83 2.02 16.71 11.89
C GLY A 83 1.60 18.08 11.33
N LYS A 84 2.40 19.11 11.58
CA LYS A 84 2.08 20.48 11.11
C LYS A 84 2.53 20.73 9.66
N ASP A 85 3.49 19.95 9.18
CA ASP A 85 4.04 20.07 7.83
C ASP A 85 4.29 18.70 7.19
N ILE A 86 4.64 18.72 5.91
CA ILE A 86 4.83 17.51 5.10
C ILE A 86 6.01 16.65 5.56
N LYS A 87 7.04 17.24 6.19
CA LYS A 87 8.20 16.48 6.70
C LYS A 87 7.85 15.79 8.01
N GLU A 88 7.18 16.49 8.93
CA GLU A 88 6.66 15.86 10.15
C GLU A 88 5.66 14.73 9.83
N ARG A 89 4.79 14.93 8.83
CA ARG A 89 3.89 13.88 8.34
C ARG A 89 4.63 12.66 7.84
N ALA A 90 5.65 12.85 7.00
CA ALA A 90 6.46 11.75 6.51
C ALA A 90 7.12 10.95 7.65
N LEU A 91 7.63 11.63 8.68
CA LEU A 91 8.17 10.95 9.86
C LEU A 91 7.10 10.15 10.60
N ILE A 92 5.93 10.73 10.85
CA ILE A 92 4.79 10.03 11.48
C ILE A 92 4.37 8.81 10.65
N ASP A 93 4.34 8.93 9.33
CA ASP A 93 4.01 7.82 8.43
C ASP A 93 5.04 6.71 8.51
N ILE A 94 6.34 7.04 8.45
CA ILE A 94 7.44 6.08 8.60
C ILE A 94 7.25 5.27 9.88
N TYR A 95 7.04 5.96 11.01
CA TYR A 95 6.83 5.31 12.30
C TYR A 95 5.60 4.42 12.30
N SER A 96 4.49 4.95 11.80
CA SER A 96 3.21 4.25 11.82
C SER A 96 3.19 3.04 10.86
N GLU A 97 3.91 3.09 9.74
CA GLU A 97 4.08 1.95 8.82
C GLU A 97 4.97 0.86 9.41
N GLY A 98 6.11 1.24 10.00
CA GLY A 98 6.99 0.27 10.65
C GLY A 98 6.30 -0.53 11.76
N VAL A 99 5.41 0.11 12.53
CA VAL A 99 4.59 -0.54 13.56
C VAL A 99 3.48 -1.41 12.95
N ALA A 100 2.84 -0.99 11.85
CA ALA A 100 1.73 -1.73 11.27
C ALA A 100 2.15 -3.12 10.77
N ASP A 101 3.32 -3.25 10.18
CA ASP A 101 3.87 -4.54 9.75
C ASP A 101 4.08 -5.53 10.91
N LEU A 102 4.38 -5.02 12.10
CA LEU A 102 4.46 -5.85 13.30
C LEU A 102 3.05 -6.19 13.81
N ASN A 103 2.16 -5.20 13.82
CA ASN A 103 0.78 -5.37 14.27
C ASN A 103 0.05 -6.46 13.48
N GLU A 104 0.27 -6.56 12.16
CA GLU A 104 -0.32 -7.62 11.33
C GLU A 104 0.16 -9.02 11.76
N ILE A 105 1.45 -9.21 12.07
CA ILE A 105 1.96 -10.50 12.54
C ILE A 105 1.36 -10.85 13.91
N ILE A 106 1.30 -9.88 14.83
CA ILE A 106 0.69 -10.05 16.15
C ILE A 106 -0.80 -10.39 16.02
N LEU A 107 -1.51 -9.74 15.10
CA LEU A 107 -2.93 -9.95 14.85
C LEU A 107 -3.22 -11.38 14.38
N HIS A 108 -2.36 -11.92 13.51
CA HIS A 108 -2.55 -13.26 12.94
C HIS A 108 -2.05 -14.39 13.84
N TYR A 109 -1.12 -14.10 14.77
CA TYR A 109 -0.52 -15.09 15.66
C TYR A 109 -1.52 -16.04 16.36
N PRO A 110 -2.67 -15.59 16.91
CA PRO A 110 -3.62 -16.48 17.57
C PRO A 110 -4.20 -17.56 16.64
N PHE A 111 -4.31 -17.25 15.34
CA PHE A 111 -4.95 -18.08 14.32
C PHE A 111 -3.99 -19.03 13.60
N LEU A 112 -2.69 -18.92 13.88
CA LEU A 112 -1.69 -19.81 13.25
C LEU A 112 -1.81 -21.25 13.79
N PRO A 113 -1.59 -22.27 12.93
CA PRO A 113 -1.42 -23.65 13.37
C PRO A 113 -0.32 -23.77 14.43
N PRO A 114 -0.38 -24.74 15.37
CA PRO A 114 0.62 -24.88 16.42
C PRO A 114 2.07 -24.96 15.92
N GLY A 115 2.31 -25.61 14.77
CA GLY A 115 3.65 -25.74 14.17
C GLY A 115 4.26 -24.44 13.65
N ASP A 116 3.45 -23.41 13.38
CA ASP A 116 3.91 -22.14 12.82
C ASP A 116 4.08 -21.04 13.87
N LYS A 117 3.62 -21.27 15.11
CA LYS A 117 3.64 -20.27 16.18
C LYS A 117 5.05 -19.89 16.61
N ASP A 118 5.97 -20.84 16.73
CA ASP A 118 7.34 -20.55 17.18
C ASP A 118 8.10 -19.67 16.18
N GLY A 119 7.91 -19.91 14.88
CA GLY A 119 8.48 -19.07 13.82
C GLY A 119 7.91 -17.66 13.85
N SER A 120 6.58 -17.53 13.97
CA SER A 120 5.91 -16.24 14.09
C SER A 120 6.34 -15.46 15.34
N LEU A 121 6.45 -16.12 16.50
CA LEU A 121 6.91 -15.49 17.74
C LEU A 121 8.35 -14.99 17.64
N THR A 122 9.22 -15.74 16.95
CA THR A 122 10.59 -15.32 16.67
C THR A 122 10.61 -14.05 15.82
N GLN A 123 9.82 -14.02 14.75
CA GLN A 123 9.67 -12.84 13.89
C GLN A 123 9.14 -11.61 14.64
N ILE A 124 8.16 -11.79 15.53
CA ILE A 124 7.63 -10.72 16.40
C ILE A 124 8.75 -10.14 17.27
N LYS A 125 9.53 -11.00 17.94
CA LYS A 125 10.65 -10.58 18.79
C LYS A 125 11.71 -9.83 18.00
N GLU A 126 12.07 -10.32 16.82
CA GLU A 126 13.07 -9.69 15.95
C GLU A 126 12.63 -8.31 15.49
N LYS A 127 11.43 -8.18 14.93
CA LYS A 127 10.89 -6.89 14.48
C LYS A 127 10.73 -5.89 15.63
N SER A 128 10.45 -6.36 16.84
CA SER A 128 10.32 -5.50 18.02
C SER A 128 11.64 -4.89 18.50
N ARG A 129 12.80 -5.47 18.13
CA ARG A 129 14.11 -4.95 18.52
C ARG A 129 14.49 -3.64 17.82
N ASN A 130 13.83 -3.31 16.70
CA ASN A 130 14.21 -2.16 15.86
C ASN A 130 13.47 -0.86 16.23
N PHE A 131 12.58 -0.88 17.24
CA PHE A 131 11.90 0.32 17.73
C PHE A 131 12.79 1.32 18.49
N PRO A 132 13.91 0.98 19.17
CA PRO A 132 14.74 1.99 19.84
C PRO A 132 15.53 2.91 18.89
N ALA A 133 15.54 2.70 17.57
CA ALA A 133 16.41 3.42 16.63
C ALA A 133 15.94 4.85 16.24
N PHE A 134 15.07 5.48 17.02
CA PHE A 134 14.29 6.64 16.59
C PHE A 134 15.00 8.00 16.54
N GLU A 135 16.27 8.12 16.92
CA GLU A 135 16.90 9.45 17.11
C GLU A 135 18.02 9.84 16.12
N LYS A 136 18.37 9.02 15.12
CA LYS A 136 19.38 9.44 14.13
C LYS A 136 18.73 10.22 12.99
N GLY A 137 18.54 11.52 13.24
CA GLY A 137 18.19 12.50 12.21
C GLY A 137 19.24 12.56 11.10
N PHE A 138 18.79 12.28 9.88
CA PHE A 138 19.59 12.25 8.67
C PHE A 138 19.80 13.66 8.11
N LEU A 139 21.00 13.93 7.61
CA LEU A 139 21.32 15.11 6.81
C LEU A 139 21.93 14.62 5.51
N VAL A 140 21.25 14.86 4.39
CA VAL A 140 21.77 14.64 3.04
C VAL A 140 21.72 15.96 2.25
N MET A 141 22.68 16.13 1.34
CA MET A 141 22.82 17.30 0.48
C MET A 141 21.62 17.47 -0.46
N ALA A 142 21.28 18.71 -0.82
CA ALA A 142 20.23 19.01 -1.79
C ALA A 142 20.61 18.49 -3.19
N GLY A 143 19.72 17.73 -3.83
CA GLY A 143 19.93 17.13 -5.14
C GLY A 143 18.68 16.43 -5.67
N LYS A 144 18.80 15.74 -6.81
CA LYS A 144 17.73 14.85 -7.31
C LYS A 144 17.44 13.77 -6.27
N PRO A 145 16.19 13.25 -6.18
CA PRO A 145 15.91 12.08 -5.35
C PRO A 145 16.84 10.92 -5.74
N VAL A 146 17.37 10.21 -4.75
CA VAL A 146 18.22 9.02 -4.96
C VAL A 146 17.51 7.80 -4.41
N LEU A 147 17.20 6.83 -5.28
CA LEU A 147 16.47 5.61 -4.94
C LEU A 147 17.46 4.48 -4.64
N HIS A 148 17.39 3.93 -3.43
CA HIS A 148 18.19 2.79 -2.98
C HIS A 148 17.36 1.51 -3.01
N TYR A 149 17.68 0.62 -3.94
CA TYR A 149 16.99 -0.66 -4.12
C TYR A 149 17.88 -1.67 -4.85
N PHE A 150 17.41 -2.91 -5.05
CA PHE A 150 18.04 -3.78 -6.05
C PHE A 150 17.56 -3.38 -7.45
N ASN A 151 18.27 -3.82 -8.50
CA ASN A 151 17.86 -3.55 -9.87
C ASN A 151 16.66 -4.42 -10.29
N GLY A 152 15.46 -4.00 -9.90
CA GLY A 152 14.19 -4.60 -10.26
C GLY A 152 13.00 -3.77 -9.78
N ARG A 153 11.79 -4.24 -10.08
CA ARG A 153 10.53 -3.58 -9.69
C ARG A 153 10.38 -3.51 -8.17
N GLY A 154 9.96 -4.64 -7.58
CA GLY A 154 9.61 -4.76 -6.16
C GLY A 154 8.73 -3.60 -5.67
N ARG A 155 8.93 -3.20 -4.42
CA ARG A 155 8.20 -2.07 -3.82
C ARG A 155 8.70 -0.68 -4.27
N MET A 156 9.77 -0.61 -5.05
CA MET A 156 10.32 0.65 -5.55
C MET A 156 9.64 1.09 -6.86
N GLU A 157 8.98 0.18 -7.58
CA GLU A 157 8.39 0.50 -8.89
C GLU A 157 7.32 1.58 -8.81
N SER A 158 6.38 1.50 -7.85
CA SER A 158 5.38 2.55 -7.66
C SER A 158 5.99 3.92 -7.32
N ILE A 159 7.14 3.94 -6.65
CA ILE A 159 7.87 5.20 -6.34
C ILE A 159 8.44 5.78 -7.64
N ARG A 160 9.01 4.95 -8.52
CA ARG A 160 9.47 5.39 -9.86
C ARG A 160 8.32 5.93 -10.68
N TRP A 161 7.18 5.24 -10.70
CA TRP A 161 5.97 5.68 -11.40
C TRP A 161 5.50 7.05 -10.93
N LEU A 162 5.43 7.26 -9.61
CA LEU A 162 4.93 8.50 -9.04
C LEU A 162 5.88 9.69 -9.31
N LEU A 163 7.20 9.48 -9.17
CA LEU A 163 8.20 10.50 -9.51
C LEU A 163 8.17 10.83 -11.01
N ALA A 164 8.13 9.81 -11.86
CA ALA A 164 8.08 9.98 -13.30
C ALA A 164 6.82 10.72 -13.75
N ALA A 165 5.64 10.35 -13.22
CA ALA A 165 4.38 11.04 -13.49
C ALA A 165 4.42 12.52 -13.07
N ALA A 166 5.08 12.82 -11.93
CA ALA A 166 5.33 14.18 -11.47
C ALA A 166 6.40 14.94 -12.29
N GLY A 167 7.04 14.31 -13.29
CA GLY A 167 8.08 14.91 -14.11
C GLY A 167 9.41 15.11 -13.38
N VAL A 168 9.64 14.36 -12.29
CA VAL A 168 10.83 14.49 -11.44
C VAL A 168 11.89 13.51 -11.91
N GLU A 169 13.06 14.04 -12.24
CA GLU A 169 14.24 13.20 -12.51
C GLU A 169 14.83 12.68 -11.20
N PHE A 170 15.24 11.42 -11.21
CA PHE A 170 15.83 10.75 -10.05
C PHE A 170 17.00 9.86 -10.44
N GLU A 171 17.88 9.62 -9.47
CA GLU A 171 19.01 8.70 -9.59
C GLU A 171 18.69 7.37 -8.91
N GLU A 172 19.38 6.31 -9.31
CA GLU A 172 19.24 4.99 -8.69
C GLU A 172 20.62 4.48 -8.25
N LYS A 173 20.71 4.06 -6.99
CA LYS A 173 21.86 3.34 -6.44
C LYS A 173 21.45 1.91 -6.16
N PHE A 174 21.95 0.99 -6.99
CA PHE A 174 21.64 -0.41 -6.86
C PHE A 174 22.61 -1.13 -5.92
N PHE A 175 22.06 -1.99 -5.06
CA PHE A 175 22.82 -3.09 -4.49
C PHE A 175 22.51 -4.38 -5.26
N GLU A 176 23.54 -5.17 -5.47
CA GLU A 176 23.52 -6.40 -6.24
C GLU A 176 23.76 -7.64 -5.39
N THR A 177 24.37 -7.47 -4.23
CA THR A 177 24.75 -8.58 -3.35
C THR A 177 24.17 -8.43 -1.95
N ARG A 178 24.16 -9.54 -1.20
CA ARG A 178 23.74 -9.54 0.20
C ARG A 178 24.66 -8.65 1.02
N GLU A 179 25.95 -8.70 0.74
CA GLU A 179 27.00 -7.97 1.42
C GLU A 179 26.84 -6.45 1.23
N GLU A 180 26.46 -6.01 0.03
CA GLU A 180 26.15 -4.59 -0.24
C GLU A 180 24.88 -4.13 0.50
N PHE A 181 23.84 -4.97 0.55
CA PHE A 181 22.64 -4.67 1.33
C PHE A 181 22.95 -4.61 2.83
N GLU A 182 23.77 -5.51 3.36
CA GLU A 182 24.21 -5.49 4.76
C GLU A 182 25.06 -4.26 5.09
N LYS A 183 25.90 -3.80 4.16
CA LYS A 183 26.61 -2.51 4.31
C LYS A 183 25.65 -1.33 4.40
N LEU A 184 24.57 -1.33 3.61
CA LEU A 184 23.55 -0.28 3.68
C LEU A 184 22.84 -0.27 5.05
N ILE A 185 22.53 -1.46 5.59
CA ILE A 185 21.99 -1.61 6.96
C ILE A 185 22.99 -1.07 7.99
N GLN A 186 24.25 -1.50 7.92
CA GLN A 186 25.33 -1.07 8.84
C GLN A 186 25.62 0.43 8.76
N GLY A 187 25.34 1.07 7.63
CA GLY A 187 25.40 2.52 7.45
C GLY A 187 24.40 3.28 8.32
N GLY A 188 23.40 2.60 8.89
CA GLY A 188 22.46 3.17 9.86
C GLY A 188 21.39 4.08 9.24
N THR A 189 21.24 4.07 7.91
CA THR A 189 20.26 4.90 7.18
C THR A 189 18.90 4.24 7.01
N LEU A 190 18.81 2.93 7.26
CA LEU A 190 17.56 2.16 7.16
C LEU A 190 16.97 1.97 8.56
N MET A 191 16.01 2.81 8.95
CA MET A 191 15.40 2.79 10.29
C MET A 191 14.87 1.41 10.69
N TYR A 192 14.30 0.67 9.74
CA TYR A 192 13.78 -0.69 9.95
C TYR A 192 14.61 -1.77 9.27
N GLU A 193 15.86 -1.45 8.90
CA GLU A 193 16.78 -2.35 8.19
C GLU A 193 16.20 -2.91 6.88
N ARG A 194 15.26 -2.16 6.29
CA ARG A 194 14.47 -2.53 5.12
C ARG A 194 14.51 -1.43 4.07
N VAL A 195 14.28 -1.84 2.83
CA VAL A 195 14.14 -0.97 1.65
C VAL A 195 12.74 -1.16 1.05
N PRO A 196 12.18 -0.21 0.29
CA PRO A 196 12.83 0.94 -0.37
C PRO A 196 13.33 2.02 0.58
N MET A 197 14.41 2.70 0.17
CA MET A 197 14.87 3.96 0.78
C MET A 197 15.07 5.01 -0.30
N VAL A 198 14.68 6.26 -0.02
CA VAL A 198 14.84 7.41 -0.91
C VAL A 198 15.52 8.55 -0.17
N GLU A 199 16.68 8.99 -0.66
CA GLU A 199 17.33 10.24 -0.22
C GLU A 199 16.60 11.41 -0.91
N MET A 200 15.91 12.26 -0.16
CA MET A 200 15.15 13.38 -0.71
C MET A 200 14.90 14.47 0.33
N ASP A 201 15.04 15.74 -0.06
CA ASP A 201 14.78 16.92 0.79
C ASP A 201 15.52 16.90 2.15
N GLY A 202 16.73 16.32 2.15
CA GLY A 202 17.57 16.15 3.32
C GLY A 202 17.15 14.99 4.23
N MET A 203 16.21 14.14 3.82
CA MET A 203 15.72 12.99 4.57
C MET A 203 16.10 11.67 3.88
N ASN A 204 16.30 10.63 4.68
CA ASN A 204 16.32 9.25 4.20
C ASN A 204 14.95 8.63 4.48
N LEU A 205 14.05 8.74 3.49
CA LEU A 205 12.69 8.23 3.59
C LEU A 205 12.71 6.71 3.39
N VAL A 206 12.17 5.97 4.36
CA VAL A 206 11.95 4.52 4.29
C VAL A 206 10.46 4.22 4.36
N GLU A 207 10.06 2.96 4.21
CA GLU A 207 8.66 2.52 4.15
C GLU A 207 7.91 3.07 2.92
N SER A 208 7.61 2.17 1.97
CA SER A 208 7.06 2.52 0.65
C SER A 208 5.84 3.45 0.68
N ARG A 209 4.88 3.24 1.59
CA ARG A 209 3.69 4.08 1.75
C ARG A 209 4.03 5.51 2.20
N ALA A 210 4.96 5.66 3.15
CA ALA A 210 5.40 6.96 3.63
C ALA A 210 6.14 7.74 2.53
N ILE A 211 7.02 7.06 1.78
CA ILE A 211 7.71 7.63 0.62
C ILE A 211 6.72 8.11 -0.44
N LEU A 212 5.78 7.25 -0.86
CA LEU A 212 4.81 7.57 -1.89
C LEU A 212 3.92 8.75 -1.49
N ARG A 213 3.45 8.76 -0.23
CA ARG A 213 2.62 9.85 0.28
C ARG A 213 3.38 11.17 0.33
N TYR A 214 4.63 11.15 0.79
CA TYR A 214 5.48 12.35 0.78
C TYR A 214 5.63 12.92 -0.63
N ILE A 215 5.94 12.08 -1.61
CA ILE A 215 6.07 12.48 -3.02
C ILE A 215 4.75 13.00 -3.55
N ALA A 216 3.63 12.29 -3.31
CA ALA A 216 2.32 12.70 -3.77
C ALA A 216 1.92 14.07 -3.21
N ALA A 217 2.11 14.29 -1.91
CA ALA A 217 1.81 15.57 -1.27
C ALA A 217 2.73 16.69 -1.75
N LYS A 218 4.03 16.43 -1.92
CA LYS A 218 5.00 17.43 -2.37
C LYS A 218 4.69 17.95 -3.79
N TYR A 219 4.22 17.07 -4.66
CA TYR A 219 3.97 17.38 -6.08
C TYR A 219 2.48 17.56 -6.42
N GLY A 220 1.61 17.75 -5.42
CA GLY A 220 0.20 18.09 -5.64
C GLY A 220 -0.67 16.95 -6.18
N LEU A 221 -0.23 15.70 -6.03
CA LEU A 221 -0.92 14.48 -6.46
C LEU A 221 -1.75 13.83 -5.34
N TYR A 222 -1.93 14.52 -4.21
CA TYR A 222 -2.54 13.97 -3.00
C TYR A 222 -3.82 14.70 -2.57
N GLY A 223 -4.65 15.06 -3.55
CA GLY A 223 -5.93 15.73 -3.34
C GLY A 223 -5.81 17.16 -2.77
N ARG A 224 -6.91 17.90 -2.81
CA ARG A 224 -6.94 19.33 -2.41
C ARG A 224 -7.51 19.55 -1.00
N ASN A 225 -8.14 18.54 -0.43
CA ASN A 225 -8.79 18.60 0.87
C ASN A 225 -8.83 17.21 1.52
N LEU A 226 -9.21 17.17 2.79
CA LEU A 226 -9.26 15.95 3.61
C LEU A 226 -10.12 14.83 3.01
N LYS A 227 -11.24 15.18 2.35
CA LYS A 227 -12.13 14.18 1.75
C LYS A 227 -11.52 13.59 0.49
N GLU A 228 -10.93 14.40 -0.38
CA GLU A 228 -10.19 13.91 -1.55
C GLU A 228 -8.99 13.04 -1.12
N GLN A 229 -8.27 13.43 -0.08
CA GLN A 229 -7.18 12.63 0.50
C GLN A 229 -7.66 11.27 1.01
N ALA A 230 -8.77 11.22 1.74
CA ALA A 230 -9.34 9.97 2.22
C ALA A 230 -9.73 9.03 1.06
N TRP A 231 -10.34 9.57 0.00
CA TRP A 231 -10.67 8.76 -1.18
C TRP A 231 -9.42 8.23 -1.90
N ILE A 232 -8.39 9.06 -2.06
CA ILE A 232 -7.11 8.63 -2.64
C ILE A 232 -6.50 7.50 -1.80
N ASP A 233 -6.44 7.67 -0.48
CA ASP A 233 -5.91 6.65 0.43
C ASP A 233 -6.68 5.33 0.34
N MET A 234 -8.01 5.37 0.32
CA MET A 234 -8.83 4.17 0.19
C MET A 234 -8.54 3.42 -1.11
N TYR A 235 -8.49 4.15 -2.24
CA TYR A 235 -8.20 3.56 -3.55
C TYR A 235 -6.78 2.98 -3.62
N VAL A 236 -5.78 3.72 -3.17
CA VAL A 236 -4.40 3.25 -3.18
C VAL A 236 -4.23 2.02 -2.29
N GLU A 237 -4.80 2.01 -1.08
CA GLU A 237 -4.69 0.86 -0.17
C GLU A 237 -5.37 -0.38 -0.76
N GLY A 238 -6.52 -0.22 -1.41
CA GLY A 238 -7.17 -1.31 -2.13
C GLY A 238 -6.35 -1.83 -3.32
N LEU A 239 -5.70 -0.95 -4.09
CA LEU A 239 -4.81 -1.36 -5.18
C LEU A 239 -3.56 -2.07 -4.67
N ARG A 240 -3.04 -1.65 -3.52
CA ARG A 240 -1.86 -2.27 -2.90
C ARG A 240 -2.11 -3.74 -2.60
N ASP A 241 -3.28 -4.10 -2.08
CA ASP A 241 -3.61 -5.49 -1.81
C ASP A 241 -3.46 -6.37 -3.06
N LEU A 242 -3.97 -5.90 -4.22
CA LEU A 242 -3.84 -6.61 -5.48
C LEU A 242 -2.41 -6.59 -6.03
N SER A 243 -1.73 -5.44 -5.99
CA SER A 243 -0.37 -5.31 -6.50
C SER A 243 0.63 -6.17 -5.71
N ASP A 244 0.45 -6.28 -4.38
CA ASP A 244 1.28 -7.14 -3.55
C ASP A 244 1.09 -8.62 -3.96
N MET A 245 -0.14 -9.08 -4.22
CA MET A 245 -0.39 -10.43 -4.73
C MET A 245 0.34 -10.69 -6.07
N ILE A 246 0.21 -9.76 -7.03
CA ILE A 246 0.88 -9.89 -8.34
C ILE A 246 2.41 -9.84 -8.18
N MET A 247 2.93 -8.98 -7.30
CA MET A 247 4.37 -8.85 -7.04
C MET A 247 4.97 -10.12 -6.44
N TYR A 248 4.26 -10.81 -5.54
CA TYR A 248 4.73 -12.04 -4.91
C TYR A 248 4.49 -13.29 -5.77
N PHE A 249 3.64 -13.23 -6.80
CA PHE A 249 3.33 -14.35 -7.69
C PHE A 249 4.56 -15.08 -8.30
N PRO A 250 5.62 -14.39 -8.76
CA PRO A 250 6.82 -15.06 -9.26
C PRO A 250 7.56 -15.91 -8.22
N LEU A 251 7.26 -15.73 -6.92
CA LEU A 251 7.84 -16.48 -5.80
C LEU A 251 6.98 -17.66 -5.32
N SER A 252 5.81 -17.89 -5.96
CA SER A 252 4.99 -19.08 -5.71
C SER A 252 5.76 -20.37 -5.95
N LEU A 253 5.38 -21.43 -5.21
CA LEU A 253 5.89 -22.77 -5.51
C LEU A 253 5.38 -23.23 -6.88
N PRO A 254 6.16 -24.03 -7.63
CA PRO A 254 5.74 -24.54 -8.93
C PRO A 254 4.34 -25.16 -8.92
N GLU A 255 4.03 -25.96 -7.90
CA GLU A 255 2.76 -26.66 -7.70
C GLU A 255 1.59 -25.74 -7.31
N GLU A 256 1.86 -24.55 -6.75
CA GLU A 256 0.84 -23.58 -6.34
C GLU A 256 0.60 -22.50 -7.41
N LYS A 257 1.40 -22.48 -8.48
CA LYS A 257 1.44 -21.35 -9.41
C LYS A 257 0.13 -21.16 -10.16
N GLU A 258 -0.51 -22.23 -10.60
CA GLU A 258 -1.81 -22.13 -11.31
C GLU A 258 -2.91 -21.62 -10.38
N MET A 259 -3.02 -22.19 -9.18
CA MET A 259 -3.97 -21.78 -8.15
C MET A 259 -3.79 -20.30 -7.75
N ASN A 260 -2.55 -19.88 -7.50
CA ASN A 260 -2.26 -18.49 -7.13
C ASN A 260 -2.58 -17.51 -8.27
N LEU A 261 -2.35 -17.90 -9.53
CA LEU A 261 -2.73 -17.09 -10.68
C LEU A 261 -4.25 -16.95 -10.79
N GLU A 262 -4.99 -18.05 -10.66
CA GLU A 262 -6.46 -18.03 -10.68
C GLU A 262 -7.00 -17.14 -9.56
N TYR A 263 -6.45 -17.28 -8.34
CA TYR A 263 -6.78 -16.43 -7.21
C TYR A 263 -6.57 -14.95 -7.51
N ILE A 264 -5.39 -14.56 -8.01
CA ILE A 264 -5.09 -13.17 -8.38
C ILE A 264 -6.09 -12.63 -9.40
N LEU A 265 -6.37 -13.40 -10.46
CA LEU A 265 -7.28 -12.98 -11.52
C LEU A 265 -8.72 -12.86 -11.03
N GLN A 266 -9.17 -13.80 -10.20
CA GLN A 266 -10.49 -13.74 -9.56
C GLN A 266 -10.60 -12.50 -8.68
N ARG A 267 -9.58 -12.20 -7.87
CA ARG A 267 -9.55 -11.02 -7.01
C ARG A 267 -9.56 -9.73 -7.82
N ALA A 268 -8.76 -9.66 -8.88
CA ALA A 268 -8.73 -8.53 -9.79
C ALA A 268 -10.12 -8.25 -10.38
N THR A 269 -10.77 -9.25 -10.98
CA THR A 269 -12.02 -9.07 -11.73
C THR A 269 -13.27 -9.04 -10.86
N MET A 270 -13.32 -9.79 -9.76
CA MET A 270 -14.53 -9.88 -8.93
C MET A 270 -14.56 -8.87 -7.78
N ARG A 271 -13.41 -8.35 -7.36
CA ARG A 271 -13.32 -7.50 -6.16
C ARG A 271 -12.72 -6.13 -6.42
N PHE A 272 -11.58 -6.04 -7.10
CA PHE A 272 -10.86 -4.76 -7.21
C PHE A 272 -11.32 -3.92 -8.41
N PHE A 273 -11.22 -4.43 -9.64
CA PHE A 273 -11.60 -3.67 -10.84
C PHE A 273 -13.05 -3.16 -10.86
N PRO A 274 -14.07 -3.89 -10.35
CA PRO A 274 -15.43 -3.36 -10.25
C PRO A 274 -15.53 -2.06 -9.44
N VAL A 275 -14.67 -1.86 -8.43
CA VAL A 275 -14.64 -0.63 -7.63
C VAL A 275 -14.23 0.57 -8.48
N TYR A 276 -13.16 0.43 -9.25
CA TYR A 276 -12.59 1.50 -10.06
C TYR A 276 -13.43 1.76 -11.32
N GLU A 277 -13.96 0.71 -11.95
CA GLU A 277 -14.94 0.82 -13.04
C GLU A 277 -16.17 1.62 -12.58
N LYS A 278 -16.71 1.31 -11.39
CA LYS A 278 -17.82 2.08 -10.81
C LYS A 278 -17.41 3.52 -10.51
N ALA A 279 -16.20 3.75 -10.01
CA ALA A 279 -15.72 5.08 -9.68
C ALA A 279 -15.59 6.01 -10.90
N LEU A 280 -15.44 5.45 -12.11
CA LEU A 280 -15.32 6.16 -13.38
C LEU A 280 -16.65 6.27 -14.16
N ARG A 281 -17.76 5.76 -13.61
CA ARG A 281 -19.05 5.70 -14.32
C ARG A 281 -19.69 7.07 -14.56
N ASP A 282 -19.41 8.05 -13.70
CA ASP A 282 -20.02 9.37 -13.80
C ASP A 282 -19.55 10.08 -15.09
N PRO A 283 -20.46 10.53 -15.96
CA PRO A 283 -20.10 11.20 -17.20
C PRO A 283 -19.21 12.43 -16.97
N GLY A 284 -18.14 12.56 -17.75
CA GLY A 284 -17.18 13.68 -17.65
C GLY A 284 -16.13 13.55 -16.54
N LYS A 285 -16.05 12.38 -15.88
CA LYS A 285 -15.04 12.11 -14.86
C LYS A 285 -13.79 11.47 -15.49
N ASP A 286 -12.73 12.29 -15.63
CA ASP A 286 -11.46 11.85 -16.24
C ASP A 286 -10.52 11.12 -15.26
N PHE A 287 -10.67 11.37 -13.95
CA PHE A 287 -9.80 10.89 -12.87
C PHE A 287 -10.62 10.25 -11.75
N LEU A 288 -10.01 9.37 -10.95
CA LEU A 288 -10.68 8.66 -9.85
C LEU A 288 -11.23 9.61 -8.78
N VAL A 289 -10.47 10.65 -8.44
CA VAL A 289 -10.79 11.61 -7.37
C VAL A 289 -10.65 13.03 -7.87
N GLY A 290 -11.70 13.83 -7.64
CA GLY A 290 -11.71 15.24 -8.05
C GLY A 290 -11.66 15.39 -9.57
N SER A 291 -10.94 16.40 -10.03
CA SER A 291 -10.87 16.80 -11.44
C SER A 291 -9.44 16.87 -11.97
N GLN A 292 -8.47 16.27 -11.28
CA GLN A 292 -7.05 16.32 -11.63
C GLN A 292 -6.38 14.98 -11.36
N LEU A 293 -5.27 14.74 -12.06
CA LEU A 293 -4.43 13.56 -11.84
C LEU A 293 -4.01 13.48 -10.37
N SER A 294 -4.13 12.29 -9.80
CA SER A 294 -3.72 11.97 -8.44
C SER A 294 -2.88 10.71 -8.39
N TRP A 295 -2.29 10.45 -7.22
CA TRP A 295 -1.59 9.20 -6.93
C TRP A 295 -2.47 7.96 -7.19
N ALA A 296 -3.77 8.04 -6.89
CA ALA A 296 -4.69 6.91 -7.12
C ALA A 296 -4.76 6.53 -8.61
N ASP A 297 -4.75 7.52 -9.52
CA ASP A 297 -4.82 7.27 -10.96
C ASP A 297 -3.55 6.59 -11.48
N ILE A 298 -2.40 7.06 -11.00
CA ILE A 298 -1.08 6.53 -11.36
C ILE A 298 -0.94 5.09 -10.85
N GLN A 299 -1.35 4.84 -9.60
CA GLN A 299 -1.34 3.50 -9.02
C GLN A 299 -2.29 2.56 -9.77
N LEU A 300 -3.48 3.02 -10.17
CA LEU A 300 -4.43 2.20 -10.93
C LEU A 300 -3.85 1.80 -12.29
N LEU A 301 -3.23 2.75 -13.00
CA LEU A 301 -2.58 2.45 -14.28
C LEU A 301 -1.46 1.40 -14.11
N GLU A 302 -0.58 1.57 -13.12
CA GLU A 302 0.47 0.60 -12.82
C GLU A 302 -0.10 -0.81 -12.60
N VAL A 303 -1.12 -0.93 -11.73
CA VAL A 303 -1.72 -2.22 -11.38
C VAL A 303 -2.47 -2.86 -12.55
N ILE A 304 -3.12 -2.06 -13.39
CA ILE A 304 -3.73 -2.56 -14.63
C ILE A 304 -2.66 -3.20 -15.52
N LEU A 305 -1.53 -2.52 -15.74
CA LEU A 305 -0.45 -3.06 -16.57
C LEU A 305 0.15 -4.33 -15.97
N MET A 306 0.31 -4.39 -14.63
CA MET A 306 0.74 -5.61 -13.94
C MET A 306 -0.25 -6.77 -14.12
N ALA A 307 -1.56 -6.49 -14.05
CA ALA A 307 -2.58 -7.53 -14.25
C ALA A 307 -2.65 -8.00 -15.71
N GLU A 308 -2.43 -7.11 -16.68
CA GLU A 308 -2.36 -7.47 -18.10
C GLU A 308 -1.14 -8.36 -18.42
N GLU A 309 -0.04 -8.22 -17.69
CA GLU A 309 1.10 -9.14 -17.76
C GLU A 309 0.75 -10.54 -17.25
N CYS A 310 -0.18 -10.67 -16.28
CA CYS A 310 -0.72 -11.96 -15.84
C CYS A 310 -1.75 -12.54 -16.84
N LYS A 311 -2.63 -11.70 -17.38
CA LYS A 311 -3.63 -12.07 -18.38
C LYS A 311 -3.96 -10.86 -19.27
N PRO A 312 -3.56 -10.86 -20.55
CA PRO A 312 -3.76 -9.69 -21.43
C PRO A 312 -5.22 -9.25 -21.59
N SER A 313 -6.17 -10.17 -21.45
CA SER A 313 -7.62 -9.91 -21.57
C SER A 313 -8.31 -9.59 -20.24
N VAL A 314 -7.58 -9.35 -19.14
CA VAL A 314 -8.15 -9.16 -17.80
C VAL A 314 -9.15 -8.00 -17.71
N LEU A 315 -9.04 -7.00 -18.60
CA LEU A 315 -9.94 -5.85 -18.65
C LEU A 315 -11.16 -6.01 -19.57
N SER A 316 -11.40 -7.19 -20.18
CA SER A 316 -12.41 -7.34 -21.24
C SER A 316 -13.82 -6.89 -20.84
N ASP A 317 -14.17 -7.06 -19.55
CA ASP A 317 -15.49 -6.69 -19.00
C ASP A 317 -15.50 -5.29 -18.35
N PHE A 318 -14.41 -4.52 -18.49
CA PHE A 318 -14.19 -3.22 -17.82
C PHE A 318 -13.87 -2.11 -18.85
N PRO A 319 -14.84 -1.69 -19.68
CA PRO A 319 -14.61 -0.72 -20.74
C PRO A 319 -14.11 0.64 -20.22
N LEU A 320 -14.59 1.13 -19.06
CA LEU A 320 -14.14 2.42 -18.53
C LEU A 320 -12.68 2.33 -18.04
N LEU A 321 -12.25 1.19 -17.50
CA LEU A 321 -10.84 0.96 -17.19
C LEU A 321 -9.96 0.88 -18.44
N GLN A 322 -10.46 0.34 -19.56
CA GLN A 322 -9.73 0.36 -20.83
C GLN A 322 -9.55 1.80 -21.33
N GLU A 323 -10.61 2.60 -21.33
CA GLU A 323 -10.55 4.02 -21.71
C GLU A 323 -9.64 4.83 -20.77
N PHE A 324 -9.74 4.59 -19.46
CA PHE A 324 -8.88 5.18 -18.45
C PHE A 324 -7.40 4.86 -18.72
N LYS A 325 -7.07 3.59 -18.95
CA LYS A 325 -5.70 3.15 -19.25
C LYS A 325 -5.14 3.92 -20.42
N VAL A 326 -5.90 4.04 -21.52
CA VAL A 326 -5.51 4.81 -22.69
C VAL A 326 -5.27 6.28 -22.31
N ARG A 327 -6.25 6.94 -21.70
CA ARG A 327 -6.16 8.37 -21.35
C ARG A 327 -4.96 8.69 -20.46
N ILE A 328 -4.77 7.95 -19.36
CA ILE A 328 -3.68 8.22 -18.41
C ILE A 328 -2.32 7.88 -19.04
N SER A 329 -2.22 6.85 -19.89
CA SER A 329 -0.98 6.51 -20.59
C SER A 329 -0.50 7.58 -21.58
N HIS A 330 -1.40 8.46 -22.04
CA HIS A 330 -1.07 9.56 -22.96
C HIS A 330 -0.61 10.84 -22.25
N ILE A 331 -0.65 10.90 -20.91
CA ILE A 331 -0.10 12.04 -20.17
C ILE A 331 1.40 12.11 -20.46
N PRO A 332 1.97 13.25 -20.92
CA PRO A 332 3.31 13.29 -21.49
C PRO A 332 4.42 12.70 -20.62
N THR A 333 4.37 12.94 -19.30
CA THR A 333 5.34 12.41 -18.34
C THR A 333 5.21 10.89 -18.17
N ILE A 334 3.98 10.36 -18.12
CA ILE A 334 3.70 8.93 -18.06
C ILE A 334 4.04 8.25 -19.38
N TYR A 335 3.66 8.84 -20.52
CA TYR A 335 3.98 8.35 -21.84
C TYR A 335 5.50 8.20 -22.04
N LYS A 336 6.27 9.22 -21.61
CA LYS A 336 7.74 9.17 -21.60
C LYS A 336 8.27 8.02 -20.73
N PHE A 337 7.67 7.80 -19.55
CA PHE A 337 8.06 6.70 -18.67
C PHE A 337 7.73 5.32 -19.23
N LEU A 338 6.70 5.20 -20.07
CA LEU A 338 6.35 3.97 -20.76
C LEU A 338 7.28 3.63 -21.93
N GLN A 339 8.03 4.59 -22.47
CA GLN A 339 8.93 4.36 -23.61
C GLN A 339 10.15 3.50 -23.25
N PRO A 340 10.72 2.76 -24.22
CA PRO A 340 12.00 2.08 -24.06
C PRO A 340 13.11 3.05 -23.59
N GLY A 341 13.98 2.58 -22.71
CA GLY A 341 15.09 3.37 -22.15
C GLY A 341 14.72 4.25 -20.96
N SER A 342 13.46 4.25 -20.51
CA SER A 342 13.08 4.85 -19.23
C SER A 342 13.60 4.02 -18.03
N GLN A 343 13.43 4.56 -16.83
CA GLN A 343 13.78 3.86 -15.57
C GLN A 343 12.73 2.82 -15.14
N ARG A 344 11.66 2.58 -15.92
CA ARG A 344 10.67 1.53 -15.68
C ARG A 344 11.33 0.15 -15.76
N LYS A 345 11.12 -0.70 -14.77
CA LYS A 345 11.78 -2.03 -14.71
C LYS A 345 10.87 -3.10 -15.35
N PRO A 346 11.45 -4.14 -15.99
CA PRO A 346 10.67 -5.26 -16.52
C PRO A 346 10.17 -6.19 -15.39
N PRO A 347 9.25 -7.13 -15.67
CA PRO A 347 8.93 -8.22 -14.76
C PRO A 347 10.20 -9.02 -14.39
N LEU A 348 10.21 -9.62 -13.20
CA LEU A 348 11.37 -10.42 -12.76
C LEU A 348 11.48 -11.71 -13.59
N ASP A 349 12.65 -11.93 -14.18
CA ASP A 349 13.03 -13.22 -14.76
C ASP A 349 13.59 -14.18 -13.71
N GLU A 350 13.84 -15.44 -14.10
CA GLU A 350 14.31 -16.49 -13.19
C GLU A 350 15.66 -16.16 -12.53
N GLU A 351 16.56 -15.48 -13.25
CA GLU A 351 17.86 -15.09 -12.72
C GLU A 351 17.71 -13.99 -11.66
N SER A 352 16.90 -12.98 -11.94
CA SER A 352 16.56 -11.90 -11.02
C SER A 352 15.88 -12.45 -9.76
N ILE A 353 14.97 -13.42 -9.90
CA ILE A 353 14.31 -14.09 -8.76
C ILE A 353 15.36 -14.78 -7.88
N LYS A 354 16.31 -15.54 -8.45
CA LYS A 354 17.39 -16.19 -7.70
C LYS A 354 18.26 -15.17 -6.95
N LYS A 355 18.62 -14.07 -7.61
CA LYS A 355 19.40 -12.98 -7.01
C LYS A 355 18.66 -12.33 -5.84
N VAL A 356 17.39 -11.98 -6.03
CA VAL A 356 16.54 -11.39 -4.99
C VAL A 356 16.38 -12.32 -3.79
N LYS A 357 16.12 -13.62 -4.02
CA LYS A 357 16.04 -14.61 -2.94
C LYS A 357 17.32 -14.66 -2.11
N LYS A 358 18.49 -14.58 -2.75
CA LYS A 358 19.79 -14.57 -2.06
C LYS A 358 20.02 -13.28 -1.26
N ILE A 359 19.70 -12.11 -1.83
CA ILE A 359 19.91 -10.82 -1.15
C ILE A 359 19.02 -10.69 0.10
N PHE A 360 17.74 -11.05 -0.01
CA PHE A 360 16.78 -10.87 1.09
C PHE A 360 16.59 -12.11 1.96
N LYS A 361 17.28 -13.21 1.67
CA LYS A 361 17.13 -14.51 2.35
C LYS A 361 15.67 -14.98 2.37
N PHE A 362 14.98 -14.85 1.24
CA PHE A 362 13.62 -15.35 1.10
C PHE A 362 13.63 -16.88 1.05
N GLU A 363 12.86 -17.52 1.95
CA GLU A 363 12.57 -18.94 1.87
C GLU A 363 11.62 -19.24 0.69
N ASN A 364 11.59 -20.48 0.22
CA ASN A 364 10.62 -20.91 -0.79
C ASN A 364 9.18 -20.87 -0.19
N GLY A 365 8.16 -20.52 -1.00
CA GLY A 365 6.76 -20.52 -0.56
C GLY A 365 6.27 -19.23 0.12
N MET A 366 6.83 -18.07 -0.20
CA MET A 366 6.48 -16.78 0.43
C MET A 366 5.17 -16.13 -0.05
N PHE A 367 4.46 -16.72 -1.02
CA PHE A 367 3.20 -16.17 -1.53
C PHE A 367 2.14 -16.06 -0.42
N LEU A 368 1.84 -17.16 0.27
CA LEU A 368 0.82 -17.19 1.33
C LEU A 368 1.28 -16.53 2.64
N LYS A 369 2.57 -16.65 3.00
CA LYS A 369 3.12 -16.10 4.27
C LYS A 369 3.04 -14.58 4.39
N ASN A 370 2.86 -13.85 3.28
CA ASN A 370 2.82 -12.37 3.26
C ASN A 370 1.48 -11.80 2.80
N MET A 371 0.46 -12.63 2.56
CA MET A 371 -0.88 -12.11 2.34
C MET A 371 -1.45 -11.63 3.66
N SER A 372 -1.69 -10.33 3.78
CA SER A 372 -2.33 -9.68 4.93
C SER A 372 -3.81 -10.07 5.09
N THR A 373 -4.36 -10.95 4.25
CA THR A 373 -5.79 -11.27 4.26
C THR A 373 -6.00 -12.73 4.62
N ILE A 374 -6.41 -13.00 5.86
CA ILE A 374 -7.15 -14.23 6.18
C ILE A 374 -8.50 -14.11 5.49
N GLU A 375 -8.72 -14.92 4.47
CA GLU A 375 -10.08 -15.19 4.00
C GLU A 375 -10.67 -16.29 4.89
N ALA A 376 -11.76 -15.97 5.57
CA ALA A 376 -12.65 -17.00 6.06
C ALA A 376 -13.34 -17.59 4.82
N GLU A 377 -12.84 -18.73 4.36
CA GLU A 377 -13.61 -19.59 3.46
C GLU A 377 -14.91 -19.98 4.17
N TYR A 378 -16.04 -19.87 3.45
CA TYR A 378 -17.37 -20.23 3.94
C TYR A 378 -17.58 -21.74 3.90
#